data_AF-A0A6N8EI28-F1
#
_entry.id   AF-A0A6N8EI28-F1
#
_cell.length_a   1.000
_cell.length_b   1.000
_cell.length_c   1.000
_cell.angle_alpha   90.00
_cell.angle_beta   90.00
_cell.angle_gamma   90.00
#
_symmetry.space_group_name_H-M   'P 1'
#
loop_
_entity.id
_entity.type
_entity.pdbx_description
1 polymer ?
#
loop_
_entity_poly.entity_id
_entity_poly.type
_entity_poly.pdbx_seq_one_letter_code
_entity_poly.pdbx_strand_id
1 'polypeptide(L)'
;MSIDCKATVNLGAYSRGGQTRLDNRAADHDMGCTEKYTPFGIVDEDSAQLFLWFGHSAKTSDFLVDGLEQWWKRLPDQERDSITQLQIKLDNGPESHGHRTQFLARLVAFADTIGCPIQLLYYPPYHSKYNPIERCWGILEQHWNGTQLIDVATMLEWAKSATWKGIHPIVELTHTIYVKGVTLSKAAMKPIEARLERNPSLPKWDILIRPADG
;
A
#
# COMPACT_ATOMS: atom_id res chain seq x y z
N MET A 1 -10.86 5.37 -0.94
CA MET A 1 -10.01 4.26 -0.48
C MET A 1 -8.85 4.78 0.37
N SER A 2 -8.21 3.90 1.13
CA SER A 2 -7.06 4.19 2.00
C SER A 2 -5.93 3.20 1.72
N ILE A 3 -4.69 3.70 1.60
CA ILE A 3 -3.53 2.89 1.24
C ILE A 3 -2.34 3.18 2.13
N ASP A 4 -1.48 2.17 2.32
CA ASP A 4 -0.25 2.29 3.11
C ASP A 4 0.72 1.11 2.84
N CYS A 5 2.01 1.33 3.09
CA CYS A 5 3.02 0.27 3.16
C CYS A 5 3.37 -0.03 4.61
N LYS A 6 3.20 -1.29 5.03
CA LYS A 6 3.56 -1.70 6.38
C LYS A 6 5.07 -1.94 6.51
N ALA A 7 5.53 -1.96 7.76
CA ALA A 7 6.88 -2.41 8.10
C ALA A 7 7.17 -3.81 7.52
N THR A 8 8.42 -4.00 7.08
CA THR A 8 8.89 -5.28 6.52
C THR A 8 8.76 -6.40 7.54
N VAL A 9 8.18 -7.52 7.11
CA VAL A 9 8.01 -8.75 7.87
C VAL A 9 9.20 -9.66 7.59
N ASN A 10 9.92 -10.02 8.65
CA ASN A 10 10.97 -11.03 8.62
C ASN A 10 10.33 -12.43 8.71
N LEU A 11 10.69 -13.36 7.83
CA LEU A 11 10.23 -14.75 7.88
C LEU A 11 11.19 -15.65 8.64
N GLY A 12 10.62 -16.58 9.41
CA GLY A 12 11.35 -17.50 10.27
C GLY A 12 10.58 -17.85 11.55
N ALA A 13 11.16 -18.71 12.37
CA ALA A 13 10.62 -19.14 13.67
C ALA A 13 10.78 -18.04 14.75
N TYR A 14 10.39 -16.81 14.41
CA TYR A 14 10.47 -15.65 15.29
C TYR A 14 9.22 -15.51 16.14
N SER A 15 9.41 -15.16 17.41
CA SER A 15 8.31 -14.79 18.27
C SER A 15 7.68 -13.48 17.77
N ARG A 16 6.37 -13.49 17.55
CA ARG A 16 5.58 -12.29 17.21
C ARG A 16 4.66 -11.88 18.37
N GLY A 17 4.95 -12.35 19.59
CA GLY A 17 4.08 -12.18 20.76
C GLY A 17 2.83 -13.07 20.69
N GLY A 18 2.16 -13.31 21.83
CA GLY A 18 1.00 -14.21 21.93
C GLY A 18 1.33 -15.59 22.52
N GLN A 19 0.30 -16.33 22.96
CA GLN A 19 0.42 -17.67 23.55
C GLN A 19 -0.29 -18.69 22.65
N THR A 20 0.36 -19.81 22.34
CA THR A 20 -0.27 -20.94 21.62
C THR A 20 -0.37 -22.17 22.51
N ARG A 21 -1.34 -23.06 22.22
CA ARG A 21 -1.60 -24.29 22.99
C ARG A 21 -0.65 -25.46 22.63
N LEU A 22 0.25 -25.26 21.67
CA LEU A 22 1.23 -26.24 21.19
C LEU A 22 2.64 -25.78 21.57
N ASP A 23 3.57 -26.72 21.78
CA ASP A 23 4.97 -26.46 22.21
C ASP A 23 5.80 -25.84 21.06
N ASN A 24 5.48 -24.60 20.69
CA ASN A 24 6.12 -23.86 19.62
C ASN A 24 7.25 -22.99 20.18
N ARG A 25 8.44 -23.56 20.31
CA ARG A 25 9.65 -22.81 20.68
C ARG A 25 10.00 -21.83 19.56
N ALA A 26 9.92 -20.53 19.82
CA ALA A 26 10.31 -19.47 18.89
C ALA A 26 11.61 -18.81 19.37
N ALA A 27 12.45 -18.39 18.43
CA ALA A 27 13.67 -17.65 18.75
C ALA A 27 13.35 -16.20 19.10
N ASP A 28 13.83 -15.72 20.25
CA ASP A 28 13.69 -14.33 20.73
C ASP A 28 14.67 -13.35 20.03
N HIS A 29 15.62 -13.84 19.23
CA HIS A 29 16.66 -13.00 18.61
C HIS A 29 16.88 -13.27 17.10
N ASP A 30 17.03 -12.17 16.34
CA ASP A 30 17.07 -12.06 14.88
C ASP A 30 18.47 -12.36 14.30
N MET A 31 18.95 -13.60 14.46
CA MET A 31 20.30 -14.03 14.05
C MET A 31 20.36 -14.61 12.62
N GLY A 32 19.71 -13.97 11.64
CA GLY A 32 19.90 -14.33 10.21
C GLY A 32 18.63 -14.53 9.37
N CYS A 33 17.70 -13.57 9.42
CA CYS A 33 16.52 -13.59 8.56
C CYS A 33 16.90 -13.65 7.07
N THR A 34 16.61 -14.77 6.41
CA THR A 34 16.98 -15.05 5.01
C THR A 34 15.97 -14.50 4.01
N GLU A 35 14.70 -14.34 4.42
CA GLU A 35 13.63 -13.84 3.56
C GLU A 35 12.79 -12.76 4.25
N LYS A 36 12.52 -11.68 3.53
CA LYS A 36 11.80 -10.51 4.03
C LYS A 36 10.78 -10.05 3.01
N TYR A 37 9.59 -9.71 3.49
CA TYR A 37 8.50 -9.22 2.65
C TYR A 37 7.94 -7.91 3.19
N THR A 38 7.75 -6.93 2.32
CA THR A 38 7.04 -5.69 2.61
C THR A 38 5.57 -5.85 2.20
N PRO A 39 4.64 -5.71 3.15
CA PRO A 39 3.21 -5.61 2.84
C PRO A 39 2.86 -4.21 2.31
N PHE A 40 2.08 -4.17 1.23
CA PHE A 40 1.34 -3.00 0.76
C PHE A 40 -0.15 -3.31 0.80
N GLY A 41 -0.96 -2.37 1.24
CA GLY A 41 -2.39 -2.57 1.44
C GLY A 41 -3.23 -1.46 0.84
N ILE A 42 -4.39 -1.85 0.30
CA ILE A 42 -5.47 -0.97 -0.13
C ILE A 42 -6.75 -1.44 0.55
N VAL A 43 -7.43 -0.55 1.26
CA VAL A 43 -8.77 -0.81 1.77
C VAL A 43 -9.78 0.11 1.10
N ASP A 44 -10.79 -0.50 0.50
CA ASP A 44 -12.00 0.21 0.13
C ASP A 44 -12.84 0.42 1.38
N GLU A 45 -13.18 1.67 1.66
CA GLU A 45 -13.91 2.05 2.87
C GLU A 45 -15.39 1.71 2.78
N ASP A 46 -15.95 1.69 1.56
CA ASP A 46 -17.37 1.50 1.29
C ASP A 46 -17.71 0.01 1.31
N SER A 47 -17.00 -0.81 0.52
CA SER A 47 -17.18 -2.26 0.51
C SER A 47 -16.51 -2.98 1.68
N ALA A 48 -15.59 -2.31 2.39
CA ALA A 48 -14.67 -2.92 3.34
C ALA A 48 -13.75 -3.99 2.74
N GLN A 49 -13.63 -4.11 1.42
CA GLN A 49 -12.69 -5.07 0.83
C GLN A 49 -11.24 -4.61 1.07
N LEU A 50 -10.45 -5.50 1.67
CA LEU A 50 -9.01 -5.32 1.88
C LEU A 50 -8.23 -6.07 0.79
N PHE A 51 -7.26 -5.41 0.18
CA PHE A 51 -6.31 -5.98 -0.77
C PHE A 51 -4.90 -5.85 -0.21
N LEU A 52 -4.12 -6.93 -0.28
CA LEU A 52 -2.77 -7.00 0.25
C LEU A 52 -1.81 -7.52 -0.82
N TRP A 53 -0.69 -6.83 -1.02
CA TRP A 53 0.44 -7.29 -1.82
C TRP A 53 1.65 -7.47 -0.93
N PHE A 54 2.37 -8.57 -1.13
CA PHE A 54 3.61 -8.86 -0.44
C PHE A 54 4.76 -8.82 -1.45
N GLY A 55 5.65 -7.84 -1.31
CA GLY A 55 6.83 -7.70 -2.15
C GLY A 55 8.10 -8.08 -1.41
N HIS A 56 8.99 -8.83 -2.06
CA HIS A 56 10.27 -9.27 -1.47
C HIS A 56 11.44 -8.31 -1.76
N SER A 57 11.17 -7.21 -2.47
CA SER A 57 12.15 -6.19 -2.85
C SER A 57 11.96 -4.88 -2.08
N ALA A 58 12.47 -3.77 -2.58
CA ALA A 58 12.37 -2.47 -1.95
C ALA A 58 10.94 -1.91 -1.93
N LYS A 59 10.55 -1.31 -0.80
CA LYS A 59 9.36 -0.46 -0.73
C LYS A 59 9.61 0.85 -1.48
N THR A 60 9.08 0.99 -2.69
CA THR A 60 9.28 2.15 -3.56
C THR A 60 7.95 2.71 -4.04
N SER A 61 8.00 3.91 -4.65
CA SER A 61 6.85 4.49 -5.32
C SER A 61 6.32 3.59 -6.46
N ASP A 62 7.20 2.87 -7.14
CA ASP A 62 6.80 1.93 -8.19
C ASP A 62 6.06 0.72 -7.61
N PHE A 63 6.52 0.16 -6.48
CA PHE A 63 5.80 -0.92 -5.79
C PHE A 63 4.38 -0.52 -5.39
N LEU A 64 4.22 0.69 -4.83
CA LEU A 64 2.91 1.26 -4.49
C LEU A 64 2.01 1.39 -5.73
N VAL A 65 2.50 2.03 -6.79
CA VAL A 65 1.67 2.32 -7.97
C VAL A 65 1.37 1.06 -8.77
N ASP A 66 2.28 0.09 -8.83
CA ASP A 66 2.00 -1.23 -9.41
C ASP A 66 0.86 -1.94 -8.67
N GLY A 67 0.82 -1.85 -7.34
CA GLY A 67 -0.27 -2.38 -6.54
C GLY A 67 -1.60 -1.66 -6.81
N LEU A 68 -1.58 -0.33 -6.95
CA LEU A 68 -2.75 0.46 -7.36
C LEU A 68 -3.25 0.10 -8.76
N GLU A 69 -2.35 -0.06 -9.73
CA GLU A 69 -2.70 -0.46 -11.10
C GLU A 69 -3.30 -1.87 -11.12
N GLN A 70 -2.76 -2.81 -10.34
CA GLN A 70 -3.30 -4.16 -10.20
C GLN A 70 -4.68 -4.15 -9.55
N TRP A 71 -4.88 -3.34 -8.49
CA TRP A 71 -6.18 -3.15 -7.88
C TRP A 71 -7.22 -2.67 -8.88
N TRP A 72 -6.91 -1.62 -9.64
CA TRP A 72 -7.81 -1.08 -10.66
C TRP A 72 -8.21 -2.13 -11.70
N LYS A 73 -7.23 -2.91 -12.20
CA LYS A 73 -7.47 -3.99 -13.17
C LYS A 73 -8.38 -5.10 -12.64
N ARG A 74 -8.44 -5.30 -11.32
CA ARG A 74 -9.32 -6.30 -10.69
C ARG A 74 -10.76 -5.85 -10.58
N LEU A 75 -11.01 -4.54 -10.56
CA LEU A 75 -12.37 -4.03 -10.47
C LEU A 75 -13.17 -4.42 -11.73
N PRO A 76 -14.42 -4.88 -11.58
CA PRO A 76 -15.32 -5.06 -12.71
C PRO A 76 -15.43 -3.79 -13.54
N ASP A 77 -15.61 -3.90 -14.86
CA ASP A 77 -15.73 -2.74 -15.76
C ASP A 77 -16.82 -1.78 -15.28
N GLN A 78 -17.99 -2.31 -14.89
CA GLN A 78 -19.10 -1.51 -14.36
C GLN A 78 -18.72 -0.71 -13.10
N GLU A 79 -17.88 -1.26 -12.24
CA GLU A 79 -17.42 -0.56 -11.04
C GLU A 79 -16.45 0.55 -11.43
N ARG A 80 -15.49 0.26 -12.34
CA ARG A 80 -14.57 1.28 -12.88
C ARG A 80 -15.30 2.44 -13.55
N ASP A 81 -16.32 2.14 -14.35
CA ASP A 81 -17.13 3.14 -15.05
C ASP A 81 -17.95 4.01 -14.08
N SER A 82 -18.28 3.48 -12.90
CA SER A 82 -18.98 4.23 -11.87
C SER A 82 -18.07 5.20 -11.09
N ILE A 83 -16.75 4.99 -11.12
CA ILE A 83 -15.76 5.82 -10.42
C ILE A 83 -15.46 7.06 -11.27
N THR A 84 -16.12 8.16 -10.94
CA THR A 84 -15.90 9.45 -11.59
C THR A 84 -14.67 10.19 -11.06
N GLN A 85 -14.20 9.84 -9.86
CA GLN A 85 -12.97 10.34 -9.27
C GLN A 85 -12.43 9.34 -8.24
N LEU A 86 -11.13 9.07 -8.32
CA LEU A 86 -10.42 8.19 -7.40
C LEU A 86 -9.83 8.97 -6.22
N GLN A 87 -10.44 8.85 -5.03
CA GLN A 87 -9.89 9.43 -3.80
C GLN A 87 -8.99 8.44 -3.06
N ILE A 88 -7.72 8.80 -2.90
CA ILE A 88 -6.68 7.99 -2.25
C ILE A 88 -6.24 8.71 -0.97
N LYS A 89 -6.52 8.09 0.18
CA LYS A 89 -6.06 8.56 1.49
C LYS A 89 -4.71 7.93 1.80
N LEU A 90 -3.72 8.77 2.10
CA LEU A 90 -2.32 8.41 2.22
C LEU A 90 -1.74 8.86 3.55
N ASP A 91 -0.84 8.05 4.09
CA ASP A 91 0.18 8.56 4.98
C ASP A 91 1.24 9.32 4.15
N ASN A 92 1.89 10.34 4.71
CA ASN A 92 2.91 11.09 3.97
C ASN A 92 4.27 10.37 4.03
N GLY A 93 4.27 9.05 3.82
CA GLY A 93 5.43 8.18 3.90
C GLY A 93 6.49 8.47 2.82
N PRO A 94 7.75 8.05 3.00
CA PRO A 94 8.84 8.34 2.05
C PRO A 94 8.58 7.94 0.59
N GLU A 95 7.82 6.87 0.39
CA GLU A 95 7.46 6.28 -0.91
C GLU A 95 6.24 6.93 -1.58
N SER A 96 5.34 7.52 -0.78
CA SER A 96 4.04 8.09 -1.18
C SER A 96 3.98 9.62 -1.01
N HIS A 97 5.04 10.25 -0.53
CA HIS A 97 5.06 11.68 -0.19
C HIS A 97 4.61 12.57 -1.36
N GLY A 98 3.81 13.61 -1.08
CA GLY A 98 3.27 14.55 -2.08
C GLY A 98 4.28 15.46 -2.79
N HIS A 99 5.57 15.13 -2.70
CA HIS A 99 6.69 15.77 -3.39
C HIS A 99 7.68 14.74 -3.97
N ARG A 100 7.39 13.45 -3.84
CA ARG A 100 8.21 12.36 -4.34
C ARG A 100 8.03 12.30 -5.85
N THR A 101 9.07 12.67 -6.60
CA THR A 101 8.99 12.88 -8.04
C THR A 101 8.53 11.64 -8.80
N GLN A 102 9.10 10.47 -8.49
CA GLN A 102 8.69 9.20 -9.11
C GLN A 102 7.23 8.85 -8.81
N PHE A 103 6.77 9.04 -7.57
CA PHE A 103 5.39 8.75 -7.16
C PHE A 103 4.39 9.60 -7.93
N LEU A 104 4.61 10.92 -7.96
CA LEU A 104 3.73 11.86 -8.66
C LEU A 104 3.72 11.58 -10.17
N ALA A 105 4.88 11.31 -10.76
CA ALA A 105 4.97 10.97 -12.19
C ALA A 105 4.22 9.67 -12.53
N ARG A 106 4.36 8.62 -11.71
CA ARG A 106 3.64 7.35 -11.87
C ARG A 106 2.13 7.55 -11.72
N LEU A 107 1.68 8.36 -10.76
CA LEU A 107 0.26 8.67 -10.58
C LEU A 107 -0.33 9.51 -11.71
N VAL A 108 0.42 10.46 -12.27
CA VAL A 108 -0.01 11.20 -13.47
C VAL A 108 -0.20 10.25 -14.65
N ALA A 109 0.77 9.37 -14.90
CA ALA A 109 0.65 8.36 -15.96
C ALA A 109 -0.49 7.36 -15.69
N PHE A 110 -0.72 7.01 -14.42
CA PHE A 110 -1.83 6.15 -14.03
C PHE A 110 -3.18 6.82 -14.29
N ALA A 111 -3.35 8.10 -13.90
CA ALA A 111 -4.54 8.88 -14.18
C ALA A 111 -4.85 8.93 -15.68
N ASP A 112 -3.82 9.12 -16.53
CA ASP A 112 -3.95 9.06 -17.98
C ASP A 112 -4.41 7.69 -18.48
N THR A 113 -3.83 6.63 -17.93
CA THR A 113 -4.13 5.25 -18.33
C THR A 113 -5.58 4.87 -18.02
N ILE A 114 -6.12 5.35 -16.90
CA ILE A 114 -7.47 5.00 -16.45
C ILE A 114 -8.53 6.03 -16.85
N GLY A 115 -8.13 7.18 -17.41
CA GLY A 115 -9.03 8.26 -17.79
C GLY A 115 -9.84 8.86 -16.61
N CYS A 116 -9.38 8.65 -15.37
CA CYS A 116 -10.10 9.02 -14.15
C CYS A 116 -9.25 9.98 -13.31
N PRO A 117 -9.80 11.11 -12.84
CA PRO A 117 -9.10 12.00 -11.92
C PRO A 117 -8.72 11.30 -10.61
N ILE A 118 -7.50 11.57 -10.12
CA ILE A 118 -6.99 11.02 -8.86
C ILE A 118 -6.80 12.16 -7.87
N GLN A 119 -7.46 12.08 -6.72
CA GLN A 119 -7.28 13.02 -5.62
C GLN A 119 -6.49 12.35 -4.48
N LEU A 120 -5.34 12.91 -4.15
CA LEU A 120 -4.49 12.49 -3.06
C LEU A 120 -4.82 13.30 -1.82
N LEU A 121 -5.22 12.61 -0.75
CA LEU A 121 -5.56 13.20 0.54
C LEU A 121 -4.59 12.68 1.60
N TYR A 122 -3.67 13.53 2.03
CA TYR A 122 -2.66 13.19 3.04
C TYR A 122 -3.15 13.53 4.45
N TYR A 123 -2.92 12.61 5.38
CA TYR A 123 -3.12 12.89 6.79
C TYR A 123 -2.01 13.82 7.33
N PRO A 124 -2.35 14.82 8.15
CA PRO A 124 -1.36 15.62 8.86
C PRO A 124 -0.42 14.76 9.73
N PRO A 125 0.76 15.28 10.13
CA PRO A 125 1.67 14.54 10.97
C PRO A 125 0.97 14.11 12.26
N TYR A 126 1.29 12.92 12.77
CA TYR A 126 0.67 12.32 13.97
C TYR A 126 -0.82 11.98 13.86
N HIS A 127 -1.41 12.07 12.67
CA HIS A 127 -2.81 11.72 12.41
C HIS A 127 -2.98 10.44 11.59
N SER A 128 -1.89 9.70 11.30
CA SER A 128 -1.94 8.43 10.55
C SER A 128 -2.86 7.38 11.21
N LYS A 129 -3.04 7.40 12.53
CA LYS A 129 -4.00 6.53 13.23
C LYS A 129 -5.46 6.61 12.70
N TYR A 130 -5.82 7.69 12.02
CA TYR A 130 -7.13 7.85 11.40
C TYR A 130 -7.21 7.25 9.99
N ASN A 131 -6.07 6.89 9.39
CA ASN A 131 -5.98 6.18 8.12
C ASN A 131 -6.59 4.77 8.29
N PRO A 132 -7.70 4.43 7.60
CA PRO A 132 -8.38 3.15 7.78
C PRO A 132 -7.49 1.91 7.62
N ILE A 133 -6.54 1.95 6.67
CA ILE A 133 -5.60 0.86 6.43
C ILE A 133 -4.70 0.57 7.65
N GLU A 134 -4.37 1.56 8.48
CA GLU A 134 -3.58 1.36 9.70
C GLU A 134 -4.29 0.45 10.71
N ARG A 135 -5.63 0.49 10.73
CA ARG A 135 -6.42 -0.44 11.55
C ARG A 135 -6.43 -1.84 10.96
N CYS A 136 -6.42 -1.95 9.63
CA CYS A 136 -6.29 -3.25 8.95
C CYS A 136 -4.95 -3.90 9.31
N TRP A 137 -3.87 -3.11 9.38
CA TRP A 137 -2.57 -3.59 9.83
C TRP A 137 -2.58 -4.05 11.27
N GLY A 138 -3.18 -3.29 12.20
CA GLY A 138 -3.29 -3.71 13.59
C GLY A 138 -4.04 -5.04 13.75
N ILE A 139 -5.10 -5.26 12.97
CA ILE A 139 -5.84 -6.55 12.98
C ILE A 139 -5.00 -7.67 12.37
N LEU A 140 -4.30 -7.42 11.26
CA LEU A 140 -3.44 -8.41 10.63
C LEU A 140 -2.29 -8.84 11.56
N GLU A 141 -1.66 -7.88 12.26
CA GLU A 141 -0.63 -8.16 13.27
C GLU A 141 -1.20 -8.98 14.42
N GLN A 142 -2.37 -8.60 14.96
CA GLN A 142 -3.03 -9.38 16.00
C GLN A 142 -3.37 -10.80 15.55
N HIS A 143 -3.79 -10.97 14.30
CA HIS A 143 -4.07 -12.29 13.71
C HIS A 143 -2.81 -13.15 13.58
N TRP A 144 -1.65 -12.53 13.33
CA TRP A 144 -0.37 -13.21 13.29
C TRP A 144 0.23 -13.50 14.67
N ASN A 145 -0.28 -12.90 15.75
CA ASN A 145 0.22 -13.16 17.10
C ASN A 145 0.11 -14.66 17.45
N GLY A 146 1.20 -15.23 17.94
CA GLY A 146 1.33 -16.65 18.28
C GLY A 146 1.64 -17.55 17.08
N THR A 147 1.63 -17.03 15.85
CA THR A 147 1.90 -17.82 14.64
C THR A 147 3.38 -17.75 14.24
N GLN A 148 3.91 -18.86 13.76
CA GLN A 148 5.23 -18.90 13.12
C GLN A 148 5.05 -18.77 11.61
N LEU A 149 5.27 -17.58 11.05
CA LEU A 149 5.38 -17.37 9.61
C LEU A 149 6.76 -17.86 9.15
N ILE A 150 6.88 -19.18 9.03
CA ILE A 150 8.11 -19.91 8.73
C ILE A 150 8.59 -19.71 7.29
N ASP A 151 7.65 -19.52 6.36
CA ASP A 151 7.90 -19.31 4.94
C ASP A 151 6.83 -18.40 4.31
N VAL A 152 7.06 -18.02 3.05
CA VAL A 152 6.17 -17.11 2.31
C VAL A 152 4.77 -17.70 2.12
N ALA A 153 4.66 -19.00 1.87
CA ALA A 153 3.37 -19.65 1.68
C ALA A 153 2.53 -19.56 2.96
N THR A 154 3.13 -19.84 4.11
CA THR A 154 2.51 -19.73 5.44
C THR A 154 2.07 -18.30 5.71
N MET A 155 2.93 -17.30 5.44
CA MET A 155 2.56 -15.88 5.58
C MET A 155 1.34 -15.51 4.76
N LEU A 156 1.29 -15.93 3.50
CA LEU A 156 0.18 -15.62 2.59
C LEU A 156 -1.12 -16.30 3.03
N GLU A 157 -1.08 -17.58 3.44
CA GLU A 157 -2.27 -18.29 3.93
C GLU A 157 -2.80 -17.70 5.26
N TRP A 158 -1.91 -17.30 6.16
CA TRP A 158 -2.31 -16.56 7.36
C TRP A 158 -2.94 -15.20 7.01
N ALA A 159 -2.36 -14.46 6.06
CA ALA A 159 -2.95 -13.21 5.61
C ALA A 159 -4.34 -13.41 5.01
N LYS A 160 -4.53 -14.43 4.16
CA LYS A 160 -5.84 -14.76 3.54
C LYS A 160 -6.91 -15.17 4.57
N SER A 161 -6.51 -15.86 5.63
CA SER A 161 -7.44 -16.29 6.69
C SER A 161 -7.85 -15.17 7.64
N ALA A 162 -7.13 -14.05 7.66
CA ALA A 162 -7.53 -12.88 8.42
C ALA A 162 -8.88 -12.33 7.92
N THR A 163 -9.56 -11.54 8.75
CA THR A 163 -10.80 -10.86 8.34
C THR A 163 -10.75 -9.40 8.73
N TRP A 164 -11.13 -8.52 7.82
CA TRP A 164 -11.44 -7.12 8.09
C TRP A 164 -12.94 -6.92 7.97
N LYS A 165 -13.60 -6.50 9.06
CA LYS A 165 -15.08 -6.37 9.14
C LYS A 165 -15.82 -7.64 8.67
N GLY A 166 -15.26 -8.83 8.92
CA GLY A 166 -15.84 -10.12 8.51
C GLY A 166 -15.57 -10.53 7.05
N ILE A 167 -14.81 -9.74 6.30
CA ILE A 167 -14.46 -10.01 4.90
C ILE A 167 -12.99 -10.45 4.82
N HIS A 168 -12.72 -11.51 4.06
CA HIS A 168 -11.37 -11.99 3.82
C HIS A 168 -10.61 -11.06 2.86
N PRO A 169 -9.33 -10.77 3.11
CA PRO A 169 -8.54 -9.97 2.20
C PRO A 169 -8.21 -10.75 0.92
N ILE A 170 -8.06 -10.01 -0.18
CA ILE A 170 -7.48 -10.53 -1.41
C ILE A 170 -5.97 -10.35 -1.31
N VAL A 171 -5.23 -11.45 -1.32
CA VAL A 171 -3.79 -11.47 -1.03
C VAL A 171 -3.01 -11.92 -2.25
N GLU A 172 -1.97 -11.16 -2.61
CA GLU A 172 -1.06 -11.48 -3.70
C GLU A 172 0.41 -11.32 -3.33
N LEU A 173 1.26 -12.06 -4.04
CA LEU A 173 2.71 -12.01 -3.94
C LEU A 173 3.28 -11.39 -5.21
N THR A 174 4.18 -10.41 -5.07
CA THR A 174 4.93 -9.87 -6.21
C THR A 174 6.39 -10.31 -6.18
N HIS A 175 6.83 -10.80 -7.33
CA HIS A 175 8.22 -11.15 -7.61
C HIS A 175 8.96 -10.03 -8.37
N THR A 176 8.35 -8.86 -8.54
CA THR A 176 8.99 -7.71 -9.17
C THR A 176 10.11 -7.17 -8.30
N ILE A 177 11.25 -6.87 -8.93
CA ILE A 177 12.39 -6.21 -8.29
C ILE A 177 12.29 -4.71 -8.52
N TYR A 178 12.19 -3.95 -7.43
CA TYR A 178 12.01 -2.51 -7.48
C TYR A 178 13.33 -1.77 -7.22
N VAL A 179 13.73 -0.93 -8.18
CA VAL A 179 14.97 -0.15 -8.09
C VAL A 179 14.80 0.97 -7.07
N LYS A 180 15.76 1.10 -6.13
CA LYS A 180 15.80 2.19 -5.15
C LYS A 180 16.36 3.47 -5.76
N GLY A 181 15.94 4.62 -5.22
CA GLY A 181 16.55 5.91 -5.56
C GLY A 181 16.14 6.49 -6.91
N VAL A 182 15.13 5.91 -7.58
CA VAL A 182 14.57 6.47 -8.81
C VAL A 182 14.00 7.86 -8.50
N THR A 183 14.47 8.85 -9.24
CA THR A 183 14.06 10.25 -9.13
C THR A 183 14.04 10.89 -10.51
N LEU A 184 13.10 11.80 -10.74
CA LEU A 184 13.05 12.58 -11.98
C LEU A 184 13.84 13.88 -11.84
N SER A 185 14.41 14.33 -12.95
CA SER A 185 15.05 15.63 -13.05
C SER A 185 14.00 16.76 -12.95
N LYS A 186 14.45 17.98 -12.60
CA LYS A 186 13.58 19.16 -12.58
C LYS A 186 12.90 19.43 -13.94
N ALA A 187 13.62 19.17 -15.03
CA ALA A 187 13.10 19.35 -16.39
C ALA A 187 11.97 18.35 -16.68
N ALA A 188 12.15 17.08 -16.31
CA ALA A 188 11.13 16.04 -16.47
C ALA A 188 9.91 16.26 -15.54
N MET A 189 10.13 16.83 -14.35
CA MET A 189 9.04 17.15 -13.42
C MET A 189 8.22 18.37 -13.83
N LYS A 190 8.73 19.28 -14.65
CA LYS A 190 8.01 20.49 -15.05
C LYS A 190 6.62 20.20 -15.65
N PRO A 191 6.46 19.30 -16.65
CA PRO A 191 5.14 18.95 -17.16
C PRO A 191 4.27 18.18 -16.15
N ILE A 192 4.88 17.44 -15.22
CA ILE A 192 4.17 16.70 -14.16
C ILE A 192 3.57 17.68 -13.14
N GLU A 193 4.39 18.59 -12.60
CA GLU A 193 3.95 19.60 -11.62
C GLU A 193 2.85 20.51 -12.18
N ALA A 194 2.88 20.82 -13.49
CA ALA A 194 1.83 21.60 -14.14
C ALA A 194 0.45 20.92 -14.10
N ARG A 195 0.41 19.60 -13.86
CA ARG A 195 -0.81 18.79 -13.75
C ARG A 195 -1.22 18.50 -12.31
N LEU A 196 -0.47 18.99 -11.32
CA LEU A 196 -0.78 18.81 -9.91
C LEU A 196 -1.56 20.02 -9.39
N GLU A 197 -2.89 19.90 -9.36
CA GLU A 197 -3.78 20.90 -8.78
C GLU A 197 -3.76 20.80 -7.26
N ARG A 198 -2.91 21.62 -6.62
CA ARG A 198 -2.83 21.70 -5.16
C ARG A 198 -3.93 22.58 -4.61
N ASN A 199 -4.63 22.11 -3.58
CA ASN A 199 -5.66 22.89 -2.90
C ASN A 199 -5.08 24.21 -2.33
N PRO A 200 -5.69 25.38 -2.57
CA PRO A 200 -5.15 26.65 -2.08
C PRO A 200 -5.05 26.76 -0.55
N SER A 201 -5.98 26.14 0.18
CA SER A 201 -6.02 26.14 1.64
C SER A 201 -5.17 25.01 2.24
N LEU A 202 -5.00 23.90 1.53
CA LEU A 202 -4.29 22.70 1.99
C LEU A 202 -3.30 22.15 0.94
N PRO A 203 -2.35 22.95 0.42
CA PRO A 203 -1.57 22.58 -0.76
C PRO A 203 -0.60 21.41 -0.55
N LYS A 204 -0.32 21.08 0.71
CA LYS A 204 0.50 19.92 1.10
C LYS A 204 -0.33 18.65 1.27
N TRP A 205 -1.64 18.79 1.50
CA TRP A 205 -2.50 17.70 1.97
C TRP A 205 -3.54 17.26 0.94
N ASP A 206 -3.84 18.10 -0.03
CA ASP A 206 -4.83 17.82 -1.06
C ASP A 206 -4.26 18.19 -2.43
N ILE A 207 -4.03 17.15 -3.24
CA ILE A 207 -3.47 17.25 -4.59
C ILE A 207 -4.42 16.51 -5.53
N LEU A 208 -5.00 17.24 -6.48
CA LEU A 208 -5.80 16.67 -7.55
C LEU A 208 -4.94 16.50 -8.80
N ILE A 209 -5.05 15.35 -9.43
CA ILE A 209 -4.42 15.00 -10.70
C ILE A 209 -5.55 14.70 -11.68
N ARG A 210 -5.67 15.50 -12.73
CA ARG A 210 -6.62 15.23 -13.82
C ARG A 210 -5.93 14.39 -14.90
N PRO A 211 -6.64 13.46 -15.55
CA PRO A 211 -6.15 12.82 -16.77
C PRO A 211 -5.88 13.88 -17.84
N ALA A 212 -4.97 13.60 -18.76
CA ALA A 212 -4.80 14.43 -19.94
C ALA A 212 -6.09 14.31 -20.77
N ASP A 213 -6.65 15.45 -21.16
CA ASP A 213 -7.73 15.46 -22.15
C ASP A 213 -7.20 14.75 -23.42
N GLY A 214 -7.90 13.70 -23.84
CA GLY A 214 -7.60 12.95 -25.06
C GLY A 214 -7.91 13.74 -26.33
#